data_AF-A0A4R5HD42-F1
#
_entry.id   AF-A0A4R5HD42-F1
#
_cell.length_a   1.000
_cell.length_b   1.000
_cell.length_c   1.000
_cell.angle_alpha   90.00
_cell.angle_beta   90.00
_cell.angle_gamma   90.00
#
_symmetry.space_group_name_H-M   'P 1'
#
loop_
_entity.id
_entity.type
_entity.pdbx_description
1 polymer ?
#
loop_
_entity_poly.entity_id
_entity_poly.type
_entity_poly.pdbx_seq_one_letter_code
_entity_poly.pdbx_strand_id
1 'polypeptide(L)'
;MTKFTGNQNHPKKGATIKVYPIRDLGHIETIKQNLMDEPRNYCLFVFGINSAFRAIELLSLTIKQVVWLKVGSVLEVWQTKTKKYRAVTINNNSYHALQFWLTHHPYRDNPDAPLFISQRKGGAIQVSTLNRLVKTWCIYVGVSVNTGSHTLRKTWGYQQRMKGNASVPLLMTAFGHNSEKQTLDYLCIQADEVQALYLDLEL
;
A
#
# COMPACT_ATOMS: atom_id res chain seq x y z
N MET A 1 -9.67 36.73 17.10
CA MET A 1 -9.32 35.72 16.09
C MET A 1 -8.07 34.97 16.55
N THR A 2 -8.27 33.83 17.21
CA THR A 2 -7.18 33.07 17.86
C THR A 2 -6.49 32.19 16.83
N LYS A 3 -5.20 32.47 16.56
CA LYS A 3 -4.36 31.67 15.68
C LYS A 3 -4.08 30.31 16.31
N PHE A 4 -4.67 29.24 15.79
CA PHE A 4 -4.23 27.87 16.08
C PHE A 4 -2.97 27.55 15.27
N THR A 5 -1.81 27.91 15.80
CA THR A 5 -0.51 27.45 15.29
C THR A 5 -0.07 26.23 16.10
N GLY A 6 -0.54 25.05 15.70
CA GLY A 6 -0.05 23.77 16.19
C GLY A 6 0.06 22.82 15.02
N ASN A 7 1.26 22.30 14.75
CA ASN A 7 1.48 21.30 13.71
C ASN A 7 0.74 20.01 14.10
N GLN A 8 -0.45 19.80 13.55
CA GLN A 8 -1.38 18.69 13.87
C GLN A 8 -0.83 17.29 13.54
N ASN A 9 0.39 17.21 12.99
CA ASN A 9 1.03 15.97 12.60
C ASN A 9 1.88 15.32 13.72
N HIS A 10 1.99 15.95 14.90
CA HIS A 10 2.68 15.32 16.02
C HIS A 10 1.68 14.46 16.82
N PRO A 11 1.91 13.14 16.96
CA PRO A 11 1.07 12.28 17.78
C PRO A 11 1.08 12.79 19.22
N LYS A 12 -0.09 12.80 19.88
CA LYS A 12 -0.16 13.07 21.33
C LYS A 12 0.69 12.03 22.07
N LYS A 13 1.27 12.40 23.22
CA LYS A 13 2.01 11.46 24.08
C LYS A 13 1.11 10.25 24.39
N GLY A 14 1.58 9.04 24.06
CA GLY A 14 0.83 7.78 24.19
C GLY A 14 0.01 7.34 22.97
N ALA A 15 -0.10 8.17 21.92
CA ALA A 15 -0.78 7.78 20.68
C ALA A 15 0.08 6.80 19.86
N THR A 16 -0.50 5.70 19.41
CA THR A 16 0.19 4.78 18.50
C THR A 16 0.19 5.34 17.08
N ILE A 17 1.38 5.43 16.47
CA ILE A 17 1.53 5.76 15.04
C ILE A 17 1.36 4.54 14.14
N LYS A 18 1.10 3.36 14.73
CA LYS A 18 0.88 2.12 14.00
C LYS A 18 -0.34 2.27 13.11
N VAL A 19 -0.15 1.98 11.82
CA VAL A 19 -1.25 1.86 10.85
C VAL A 19 -1.59 0.40 10.61
N TYR A 20 -2.83 0.14 10.22
CA TYR A 20 -3.41 -1.20 10.11
C TYR A 20 -3.80 -1.54 8.66
N PRO A 21 -3.88 -2.84 8.29
CA PRO A 21 -4.42 -3.28 7.00
C PRO A 21 -5.93 -3.05 6.88
N ILE A 22 -6.43 -2.98 5.65
CA ILE A 22 -7.86 -3.14 5.35
C ILE A 22 -8.14 -4.65 5.32
N ARG A 23 -8.91 -5.14 6.30
CA ARG A 23 -9.16 -6.57 6.47
C ARG A 23 -10.39 -7.05 5.70
N ASP A 24 -11.42 -6.23 5.66
CA ASP A 24 -12.69 -6.52 5.01
C ASP A 24 -12.55 -6.38 3.48
N LEU A 25 -12.93 -7.44 2.74
CA LEU A 25 -12.89 -7.45 1.28
C LEU A 25 -13.97 -6.55 0.66
N GLY A 26 -15.13 -6.41 1.29
CA GLY A 26 -16.19 -5.49 0.90
C GLY A 26 -15.76 -4.03 1.00
N HIS A 27 -14.99 -3.67 2.04
CA HIS A 27 -14.37 -2.33 2.11
C HIS A 27 -13.40 -2.08 0.96
N ILE A 28 -12.56 -3.07 0.63
CA ILE A 28 -11.62 -2.96 -0.51
C ILE A 28 -12.40 -2.75 -1.81
N GLU A 29 -13.46 -3.51 -2.03
CA GLU A 29 -14.25 -3.42 -3.25
C GLU A 29 -15.01 -2.10 -3.35
N THR A 30 -15.62 -1.64 -2.25
CA THR A 30 -16.28 -0.34 -2.18
C THR A 30 -15.29 0.80 -2.48
N ILE A 31 -14.06 0.75 -1.94
CA ILE A 31 -13.02 1.75 -2.28
C ILE A 31 -12.71 1.73 -3.78
N LYS A 32 -12.57 0.55 -4.41
CA LYS A 32 -12.32 0.48 -5.85
C LYS A 32 -13.46 1.13 -6.65
N GLN A 33 -14.70 0.82 -6.30
CA GLN A 33 -15.89 1.38 -6.96
C GLN A 33 -15.93 2.90 -6.85
N ASN A 34 -15.67 3.45 -5.67
CA ASN A 34 -15.66 4.91 -5.45
C ASN A 34 -14.55 5.63 -6.23
N LEU A 35 -13.50 4.91 -6.66
CA LEU A 35 -12.36 5.49 -7.37
C LEU A 35 -12.44 5.30 -8.89
N MET A 36 -13.46 4.64 -9.42
CA MET A 36 -13.53 4.35 -10.87
C MET A 36 -13.45 5.62 -11.73
N ASP A 37 -14.05 6.73 -11.28
CA ASP A 37 -14.01 8.03 -11.95
C ASP A 37 -12.72 8.83 -11.68
N GLU A 38 -11.79 8.27 -10.91
CA GLU A 38 -10.48 8.84 -10.61
C GLU A 38 -9.36 7.87 -11.05
N PRO A 39 -9.08 7.71 -12.36
CA PRO A 39 -8.21 6.64 -12.88
C PRO A 39 -6.84 6.54 -12.21
N ARG A 40 -6.20 7.67 -11.90
CA ARG A 40 -4.93 7.72 -11.16
C ARG A 40 -5.06 7.12 -9.77
N ASN A 41 -6.09 7.54 -9.03
CA ASN A 41 -6.29 7.14 -7.65
C ASN A 41 -6.76 5.68 -7.56
N TYR A 42 -7.61 5.25 -8.49
CA TYR A 42 -7.95 3.84 -8.70
C TYR A 42 -6.69 2.99 -8.89
N CYS A 43 -5.85 3.36 -9.86
CA CYS A 43 -4.62 2.62 -10.10
C CYS A 43 -3.67 2.66 -8.91
N LEU A 44 -3.53 3.80 -8.24
CA LEU A 44 -2.68 3.95 -7.07
C LEU A 44 -3.12 3.02 -5.92
N PHE A 45 -4.43 2.91 -5.70
CA PHE A 45 -5.00 2.02 -4.70
C PHE A 45 -4.82 0.55 -5.09
N VAL A 46 -5.33 0.16 -6.27
CA VAL A 46 -5.33 -1.24 -6.74
C VAL A 46 -3.89 -1.75 -6.86
N PHE A 47 -3.00 -1.00 -7.50
CA PHE A 47 -1.62 -1.42 -7.63
C PHE A 47 -0.90 -1.43 -6.27
N GLY A 48 -1.20 -0.48 -5.39
CA GLY A 48 -0.65 -0.44 -4.04
C GLY A 48 -1.00 -1.67 -3.19
N ILE A 49 -2.25 -2.15 -3.26
CA ILE A 49 -2.69 -3.35 -2.53
C ILE A 49 -2.33 -4.68 -3.23
N ASN A 50 -1.74 -4.64 -4.43
CA ASN A 50 -1.33 -5.84 -5.17
C ASN A 50 0.19 -5.98 -5.38
N SER A 51 0.96 -4.90 -5.16
CA SER A 51 2.43 -4.91 -5.38
C SER A 51 3.25 -5.01 -4.11
N ALA A 52 2.65 -4.78 -2.95
CA ALA A 52 3.36 -4.71 -1.68
C ALA A 52 4.53 -3.71 -1.65
N PHE A 53 4.62 -2.72 -2.56
CA PHE A 53 5.66 -1.70 -2.52
C PHE A 53 5.54 -0.80 -1.29
N ARG A 54 6.66 -0.23 -0.83
CA ARG A 54 6.62 0.91 0.09
C ARG A 54 6.15 2.15 -0.68
N ALA A 55 5.61 3.13 0.05
CA ALA A 55 5.13 4.38 -0.54
C ALA A 55 6.17 5.07 -1.44
N ILE A 56 7.43 5.15 -0.99
CA ILE A 56 8.50 5.78 -1.78
C ILE A 56 8.78 4.99 -3.07
N GLU A 57 8.83 3.66 -2.98
CA GLU A 57 9.05 2.77 -4.13
C GLU A 57 7.93 2.94 -5.15
N LEU A 58 6.67 2.84 -4.70
CA LEU A 58 5.48 2.99 -5.53
C LEU A 58 5.42 4.35 -6.25
N LEU A 59 5.74 5.43 -5.53
CA LEU A 59 5.67 6.80 -6.06
C LEU A 59 6.91 7.20 -6.88
N SER A 60 7.95 6.39 -6.89
CA SER A 60 9.16 6.59 -7.72
C SER A 60 9.05 6.00 -9.12
N LEU A 61 8.00 5.22 -9.39
CA LEU A 61 7.79 4.59 -10.68
C LEU A 61 7.57 5.61 -11.80
N THR A 62 8.11 5.29 -12.97
CA THR A 62 7.96 6.06 -14.21
C THR A 62 7.16 5.25 -15.24
N ILE A 63 6.67 5.92 -16.28
CA ILE A 63 5.90 5.27 -17.36
C ILE A 63 6.72 4.17 -18.04
N LYS A 64 7.98 4.42 -18.39
CA LYS A 64 8.85 3.43 -19.05
C LYS A 64 9.04 2.15 -18.24
N GLN A 65 8.95 2.22 -16.91
CA GLN A 65 9.09 1.06 -16.05
C GLN A 65 7.86 0.15 -16.07
N VAL A 66 6.69 0.67 -16.46
CA VAL A 66 5.42 -0.07 -16.36
C VAL A 66 4.70 -0.30 -17.68
N VAL A 67 4.95 0.51 -18.72
CA VAL A 67 4.18 0.49 -19.97
C VAL A 67 4.26 -0.84 -20.72
N TRP A 68 5.37 -1.56 -20.59
CA TRP A 68 5.60 -2.85 -21.24
C TRP A 68 5.09 -4.05 -20.43
N LEU A 69 4.68 -3.84 -19.16
CA LEU A 69 4.33 -4.92 -18.26
C LEU A 69 3.05 -5.64 -18.71
N LYS A 70 3.08 -6.97 -18.64
CA LYS A 70 1.95 -7.87 -18.80
C LYS A 70 1.72 -8.67 -17.52
N VAL A 71 0.60 -9.39 -17.44
CA VAL A 71 0.40 -10.38 -16.37
C VAL A 71 1.56 -11.38 -16.38
N GLY A 72 2.16 -11.64 -15.22
CA GLY A 72 3.34 -12.48 -15.05
C GLY A 72 4.68 -11.76 -15.24
N SER A 73 4.70 -10.54 -15.79
CA SER A 73 5.94 -9.75 -15.85
C SER A 73 6.46 -9.43 -14.45
N VAL A 74 7.77 -9.34 -14.32
CA VAL A 74 8.43 -8.94 -13.07
C VAL A 74 8.83 -7.47 -13.17
N LEU A 75 8.35 -6.66 -12.22
CA LEU A 75 8.78 -5.29 -12.04
C LEU A 75 9.78 -5.22 -10.88
N GLU A 76 10.99 -4.74 -11.18
CA GLU A 76 12.03 -4.54 -10.18
C GLU A 76 12.20 -3.07 -9.82
N VAL A 77 12.24 -2.77 -8.53
CA VAL A 77 12.44 -1.41 -8.01
C VAL A 77 13.62 -1.39 -7.05
N TRP A 78 14.53 -0.44 -7.25
CA TRP A 78 15.66 -0.24 -6.36
C TRP A 78 15.22 0.34 -5.01
N GLN A 79 15.60 -0.30 -3.93
CA GLN A 79 15.32 0.18 -2.58
C GLN A 79 16.51 0.96 -2.02
N THR A 80 16.36 2.28 -1.90
CA THR A 80 17.43 3.15 -1.41
C THR A 80 17.91 2.78 0.00
N LYS A 81 17.00 2.39 0.90
CA LYS A 81 17.30 2.09 2.31
C LYS A 81 18.11 0.81 2.47
N THR A 82 17.75 -0.25 1.74
CA THR A 82 18.33 -1.58 1.87
C THR A 82 19.40 -1.86 0.81
N LYS A 83 19.54 -0.98 -0.20
CA LYS A 83 20.45 -1.15 -1.34
C LYS A 83 20.25 -2.48 -2.07
N LYS A 84 18.98 -2.88 -2.22
CA LYS A 84 18.56 -4.11 -2.88
C LYS A 84 17.45 -3.84 -3.87
N TYR A 85 17.39 -4.61 -4.95
CA TYR A 85 16.21 -4.65 -5.81
C TYR A 85 15.09 -5.42 -5.12
N ARG A 86 13.86 -4.97 -5.35
CA ARG A 86 12.66 -5.72 -4.98
C ARG A 86 11.83 -5.98 -6.22
N ALA A 87 11.64 -7.25 -6.50
CA ALA A 87 10.80 -7.75 -7.57
C ALA A 87 9.34 -7.90 -7.11
N VAL A 88 8.42 -7.58 -8.00
CA VAL A 88 6.99 -7.84 -7.87
C VAL A 88 6.49 -8.43 -9.17
N THR A 89 5.78 -9.56 -9.08
CA THR A 89 5.09 -10.15 -10.23
C THR A 89 3.75 -9.46 -10.44
N ILE A 90 3.51 -9.01 -11.67
CA ILE A 90 2.27 -8.31 -12.04
C ILE A 90 1.13 -9.31 -12.15
N ASN A 91 0.11 -9.14 -11.32
CA ASN A 91 -1.12 -9.91 -11.39
C ASN A 91 -2.19 -9.23 -12.26
N ASN A 92 -3.32 -9.91 -12.47
CA ASN A 92 -4.39 -9.42 -13.34
C ASN A 92 -4.93 -8.04 -12.90
N ASN A 93 -5.20 -7.87 -11.61
CA ASN A 93 -5.69 -6.61 -11.05
C ASN A 93 -4.70 -5.45 -11.26
N SER A 94 -3.41 -5.72 -11.06
CA SER A 94 -2.34 -4.74 -11.27
C SER A 94 -2.25 -4.35 -12.74
N TYR A 95 -2.26 -5.32 -13.64
CA TYR A 95 -2.20 -5.10 -15.08
C TYR A 95 -3.37 -4.23 -15.55
N HIS A 96 -4.61 -4.60 -15.25
CA HIS A 96 -5.78 -3.82 -15.69
C HIS A 96 -5.80 -2.42 -15.11
N ALA A 97 -5.44 -2.25 -13.84
CA ALA A 97 -5.37 -0.93 -13.22
C ALA A 97 -4.30 -0.04 -13.86
N LEU A 98 -3.12 -0.61 -14.17
CA LEU A 98 -2.06 0.10 -14.88
C LEU A 98 -2.50 0.50 -16.30
N GLN A 99 -3.08 -0.41 -17.08
CA GLN A 99 -3.56 -0.10 -18.43
C GLN A 99 -4.66 0.97 -18.43
N PHE A 100 -5.61 0.85 -17.50
CA PHE A 100 -6.66 1.86 -17.33
C PHE A 100 -6.06 3.24 -17.03
N TRP A 101 -5.08 3.32 -16.15
CA TRP A 101 -4.45 4.60 -15.86
C TRP A 101 -3.57 5.11 -17.00
N LEU A 102 -2.77 4.26 -17.63
CA LEU A 102 -1.89 4.64 -18.75
C LEU A 102 -2.67 5.23 -19.94
N THR A 103 -3.87 4.72 -20.21
CA THR A 103 -4.75 5.28 -21.27
C THR A 103 -5.25 6.70 -20.96
N HIS A 104 -5.42 7.04 -19.67
CA HIS A 104 -5.87 8.35 -19.20
C HIS A 104 -4.71 9.27 -18.78
N HIS A 105 -3.47 8.78 -18.79
CA HIS A 105 -2.34 9.51 -18.27
C HIS A 105 -2.00 10.71 -19.18
N PRO A 106 -1.97 11.96 -18.66
CA PRO A 106 -1.80 13.15 -19.51
C PRO A 106 -0.41 13.23 -20.16
N TYR A 107 0.58 12.55 -19.58
CA TYR A 107 1.94 12.45 -20.13
C TYR A 107 2.27 11.04 -20.63
N ARG A 108 1.27 10.27 -21.09
CA ARG A 108 1.41 8.85 -21.50
C ARG A 108 2.56 8.57 -22.48
N ASP A 109 2.89 9.54 -23.33
CA ASP A 109 3.94 9.39 -24.35
C ASP A 109 5.32 9.85 -23.85
N ASN A 110 5.43 10.33 -22.61
CA ASN A 110 6.70 10.68 -21.97
C ASN A 110 7.20 9.51 -21.10
N PRO A 111 8.23 8.77 -21.53
CA PRO A 111 8.72 7.58 -20.81
C PRO A 111 9.25 7.90 -19.40
N ASP A 112 9.79 9.10 -19.18
CA ASP A 112 10.39 9.52 -17.91
C ASP A 112 9.38 10.20 -16.98
N ALA A 113 8.14 10.40 -17.42
CA ALA A 113 7.11 10.97 -16.56
C ALA A 113 6.85 10.06 -15.35
N PRO A 114 6.63 10.64 -14.15
CA PRO A 114 6.19 9.88 -12.99
C PRO A 114 4.87 9.18 -13.29
N LEU A 115 4.75 7.91 -12.90
CA LEU A 115 3.52 7.15 -13.06
C LEU A 115 2.37 7.77 -12.27
N PHE A 116 2.63 8.26 -11.05
CA PHE A 116 1.62 8.88 -10.20
C PHE A 116 1.91 10.37 -10.04
N ILE A 117 1.30 11.20 -10.90
CA ILE A 117 1.52 12.64 -10.95
C ILE A 117 0.74 13.43 -9.90
N SER A 118 1.37 14.49 -9.40
CA SER A 118 0.76 15.51 -8.55
C SER A 118 -0.01 16.52 -9.41
N GLN A 119 -1.22 16.88 -8.96
CA GLN A 119 -2.04 17.91 -9.63
C GLN A 119 -1.42 19.32 -9.58
N ARG A 120 -0.52 19.60 -8.62
CA ARG A 120 -0.05 20.98 -8.34
C ARG A 120 1.39 21.27 -8.72
N LYS A 121 2.23 20.23 -8.94
CA LYS A 121 3.69 20.41 -9.00
C LYS A 121 4.36 19.79 -10.23
N GLY A 122 3.60 19.26 -11.20
CA GLY A 122 4.15 18.60 -12.40
C GLY A 122 4.99 17.33 -12.15
N GLY A 123 5.40 17.05 -10.92
CA GLY A 123 6.15 15.85 -10.52
C GLY A 123 5.29 14.80 -9.81
N ALA A 124 5.94 13.79 -9.22
CA ALA A 124 5.28 12.70 -8.52
C ALA A 124 4.45 13.18 -7.31
N ILE A 125 3.39 12.43 -6.97
CA ILE A 125 2.68 12.57 -5.69
C ILE A 125 3.67 12.36 -4.54
N GLN A 126 3.53 13.16 -3.47
CA GLN A 126 4.34 13.00 -2.26
C GLN A 126 3.76 11.92 -1.33
N VAL A 127 4.60 11.27 -0.55
CA VAL A 127 4.18 10.26 0.46
C VAL A 127 3.12 10.80 1.43
N SER A 128 3.21 12.08 1.82
CA SER A 128 2.21 12.75 2.65
C SER A 128 0.84 12.82 1.98
N THR A 129 0.80 13.03 0.66
CA THR A 129 -0.44 13.05 -0.12
C THR A 129 -1.02 11.65 -0.25
N LEU A 130 -0.19 10.64 -0.55
CA LEU A 130 -0.63 9.24 -0.53
C LEU A 130 -1.18 8.84 0.85
N ASN A 131 -0.52 9.25 1.94
CA ASN A 131 -0.98 8.97 3.29
C ASN A 131 -2.39 9.55 3.53
N ARG A 132 -2.62 10.81 3.14
CA ARG A 132 -3.92 11.46 3.24
C ARG A 132 -4.98 10.75 2.37
N LEU A 133 -4.65 10.42 1.12
CA LEU A 133 -5.57 9.70 0.23
C LEU A 133 -6.03 8.38 0.83
N VAL A 134 -5.09 7.56 1.32
CA VAL A 134 -5.43 6.27 1.94
C VAL A 134 -6.32 6.45 3.17
N LYS A 135 -6.03 7.45 4.02
CA LYS A 135 -6.90 7.79 5.15
C LYS A 135 -8.30 8.17 4.71
N THR A 136 -8.43 9.03 3.70
CA THR A 136 -9.72 9.46 3.16
C THR A 136 -10.52 8.26 2.63
N TRP A 137 -9.91 7.39 1.83
CA TRP A 137 -10.59 6.21 1.29
C TRP A 137 -11.07 5.26 2.40
N CYS A 138 -10.24 5.04 3.42
CA CYS A 138 -10.58 4.18 4.55
C CYS A 138 -11.70 4.76 5.42
N ILE A 139 -11.67 6.07 5.71
CA ILE A 139 -12.73 6.75 6.47
C ILE A 139 -14.07 6.65 5.74
N TYR A 140 -14.07 6.83 4.41
CA TYR A 140 -15.30 6.78 3.61
C TYR A 140 -16.04 5.46 3.74
N VAL A 141 -15.32 4.34 3.80
CA VAL A 141 -15.90 2.99 3.95
C VAL A 141 -15.98 2.53 5.40
N GLY A 142 -15.85 3.42 6.39
CA GLY A 142 -16.06 3.09 7.80
C GLY A 142 -14.93 2.32 8.47
N VAL A 143 -13.71 2.30 7.92
CA VAL A 143 -12.55 1.70 8.60
C VAL A 143 -12.16 2.56 9.80
N SER A 144 -12.40 2.03 11.00
CA SER A 144 -12.23 2.74 12.28
C SER A 144 -10.81 2.71 12.86
N VAL A 145 -9.90 1.92 12.26
CA VAL A 145 -8.50 1.83 12.68
C VAL A 145 -7.62 2.90 12.03
N ASN A 146 -6.48 3.22 12.64
CA ASN A 146 -5.53 4.16 12.04
C ASN A 146 -4.97 3.59 10.71
N THR A 147 -5.07 4.38 9.63
CA THR A 147 -4.62 4.01 8.29
C THR A 147 -3.64 5.03 7.73
N GLY A 148 -2.91 4.65 6.69
CA GLY A 148 -1.97 5.53 6.00
C GLY A 148 -1.24 4.83 4.89
N SER A 149 -0.15 5.41 4.39
CA SER A 149 0.55 4.89 3.21
C SER A 149 0.99 3.42 3.33
N HIS A 150 1.38 2.96 4.53
CA HIS A 150 1.71 1.55 4.76
C HIS A 150 0.52 0.61 4.79
N THR A 151 -0.72 1.10 4.97
CA THR A 151 -1.94 0.29 4.94
C THR A 151 -2.06 -0.49 3.64
N LEU A 152 -1.68 0.07 2.49
CA LEU A 152 -1.78 -0.62 1.19
C LEU A 152 -0.96 -1.91 1.18
N ARG A 153 0.31 -1.80 1.57
CA ARG A 153 1.23 -2.94 1.66
C ARG A 153 0.83 -3.93 2.75
N LYS A 154 0.36 -3.45 3.90
CA LYS A 154 -0.15 -4.32 4.98
C LYS A 154 -1.38 -5.10 4.53
N THR A 155 -2.27 -4.46 3.79
CA THR A 155 -3.48 -5.07 3.23
C THR A 155 -3.10 -6.25 2.33
N TRP A 156 -2.15 -6.06 1.41
CA TRP A 156 -1.64 -7.16 0.59
C TRP A 156 -1.20 -8.36 1.42
N GLY A 157 -0.27 -8.16 2.38
CA GLY A 157 0.25 -9.28 3.16
C GLY A 157 -0.80 -9.94 4.04
N TYR A 158 -1.70 -9.15 4.63
CA TYR A 158 -2.80 -9.67 5.44
C TYR A 158 -3.70 -10.59 4.60
N GLN A 159 -4.11 -10.15 3.39
CA GLN A 159 -4.93 -10.97 2.51
C GLN A 159 -4.18 -12.23 2.03
N GLN A 160 -2.89 -12.12 1.68
CA GLN A 160 -2.09 -13.29 1.32
C GLN A 160 -1.98 -14.31 2.47
N ARG A 161 -1.84 -13.86 3.73
CA ARG A 161 -1.77 -14.75 4.90
C ARG A 161 -3.12 -15.38 5.23
N MET A 162 -4.20 -14.59 5.23
CA MET A 162 -5.51 -14.99 5.75
C MET A 162 -6.41 -15.66 4.71
N LYS A 163 -6.24 -15.36 3.43
CA LYS A 163 -7.04 -15.92 2.33
C LYS A 163 -6.20 -16.75 1.38
N GLY A 164 -4.95 -16.36 1.15
CA GLY A 164 -4.00 -17.07 0.28
C GLY A 164 -3.19 -18.17 0.97
N ASN A 165 -3.36 -18.38 2.28
CA ASN A 165 -2.59 -19.33 3.09
C ASN A 165 -1.06 -19.22 2.93
N ALA A 166 -0.56 -18.02 2.61
CA ALA A 166 0.87 -17.81 2.44
C ALA A 166 1.62 -17.99 3.77
N SER A 167 2.70 -18.76 3.75
CA SER A 167 3.55 -18.97 4.92
C SER A 167 4.28 -17.69 5.32
N VAL A 168 4.59 -17.55 6.61
CA VAL A 168 5.35 -16.40 7.12
C VAL A 168 6.73 -16.27 6.45
N PRO A 169 7.51 -17.36 6.23
CA PRO A 169 8.77 -17.28 5.49
C PRO A 169 8.60 -16.77 4.05
N LEU A 170 7.54 -17.16 3.35
CA LEU A 170 7.27 -16.66 2.00
C LEU A 170 6.96 -15.16 2.02
N LEU A 171 6.16 -14.72 2.99
CA LEU A 171 5.85 -13.29 3.17
C LEU A 171 7.08 -12.48 3.60
N MET A 172 7.98 -13.03 4.40
CA MET A 172 9.26 -12.40 4.73
C MET A 172 10.08 -12.12 3.48
N THR A 173 10.23 -13.13 2.60
CA THR A 173 10.90 -12.99 1.30
C THR A 173 10.22 -11.93 0.44
N ALA A 174 8.89 -12.03 0.29
CA ALA A 174 8.14 -11.08 -0.51
C ALA A 174 8.24 -9.65 0.03
N PHE A 175 8.33 -9.46 1.35
CA PHE A 175 8.50 -8.16 1.97
C PHE A 175 9.96 -7.68 2.03
N GLY A 176 10.95 -8.56 1.93
CA GLY A 176 12.33 -8.25 2.28
C GLY A 176 12.48 -7.91 3.76
N HIS A 177 11.82 -8.66 4.63
CA HIS A 177 11.95 -8.56 6.08
C HIS A 177 13.01 -9.55 6.58
N ASN A 178 13.76 -9.15 7.62
CA ASN A 178 14.87 -9.96 8.15
C ASN A 178 14.45 -10.83 9.33
N SER A 179 13.21 -10.68 9.83
CA SER A 179 12.70 -11.51 10.92
C SER A 179 11.21 -11.81 10.77
N GLU A 180 10.81 -12.95 11.31
CA GLU A 180 9.42 -13.36 11.42
C GLU A 180 8.62 -12.35 12.25
N LYS A 181 9.17 -11.94 13.41
CA LYS A 181 8.57 -10.91 14.26
C LYS A 181 8.21 -9.65 13.48
N GLN A 182 9.11 -9.16 12.63
CA GLN A 182 8.85 -7.99 11.79
C GLN A 182 7.65 -8.22 10.87
N THR A 183 7.53 -9.41 10.30
CA THR A 183 6.42 -9.77 9.40
C THR A 183 5.11 -9.93 10.14
N LEU A 184 5.08 -10.62 11.27
CA LEU A 184 3.88 -10.77 12.11
C LEU A 184 3.37 -9.40 12.61
N ASP A 185 4.27 -8.55 13.10
CA ASP A 185 3.96 -7.17 13.49
C ASP A 185 3.40 -6.35 12.31
N TYR A 186 3.90 -6.62 11.10
CA TYR A 186 3.43 -5.98 9.86
C TYR A 186 2.01 -6.40 9.49
N LEU A 187 1.73 -7.71 9.55
CA LEU A 187 0.41 -8.30 9.28
C LEU A 187 -0.63 -7.90 10.32
N CYS A 188 -0.20 -7.36 11.48
CA CYS A 188 -1.07 -7.01 12.59
C CYS A 188 -1.90 -8.22 13.06
N ILE A 189 -1.27 -9.39 13.02
CA ILE A 189 -1.78 -10.65 13.54
C ILE A 189 -0.98 -10.90 14.82
N GLN A 190 -1.69 -11.19 15.91
CA GLN A 190 -1.04 -11.71 17.11
C GLN A 190 -0.45 -13.05 16.72
N ALA A 191 0.81 -13.34 17.07
CA ALA A 191 1.36 -14.67 16.80
C ALA A 191 0.37 -15.70 17.35
N ASP A 192 0.00 -16.71 16.55
CA ASP A 192 -1.00 -17.70 16.94
C ASP A 192 -0.66 -18.30 18.32
N GLU A 193 0.64 -18.43 18.62
CA GLU A 193 1.21 -18.82 19.92
C GLU A 193 0.86 -17.86 21.08
N VAL A 194 0.88 -16.55 20.85
CA VAL A 194 0.54 -15.54 21.87
C VAL A 194 -0.98 -15.48 22.06
N GLN A 195 -1.78 -15.78 21.04
CA GLN A 195 -3.23 -15.88 21.19
C GLN A 195 -3.59 -17.17 21.95
N ALA A 196 -2.97 -18.29 21.60
CA ALA A 196 -3.09 -19.58 22.27
C ALA A 196 -2.74 -19.49 23.77
N LEU A 197 -1.71 -18.74 24.15
CA LEU A 197 -1.39 -18.49 25.57
C LEU A 197 -2.54 -17.90 26.39
N TYR A 198 -3.48 -17.19 25.77
CA TYR A 198 -4.66 -16.65 26.46
C TYR A 198 -5.90 -17.53 26.36
N LEU A 199 -5.93 -18.51 25.45
CA LEU A 199 -7.11 -19.30 25.13
C LEU A 199 -6.99 -20.77 25.55
N ASP A 200 -5.77 -21.30 25.63
CA ASP A 200 -5.53 -22.74 25.84
C ASP A 200 -5.32 -23.11 27.32
N LEU A 201 -4.91 -22.15 28.15
CA LEU A 201 -4.76 -22.35 29.59
C LEU A 201 -5.37 -21.18 30.35
N GLU A 202 -6.58 -21.38 30.84
CA GLU A 202 -7.20 -20.52 31.85
C GLU A 202 -6.84 -21.06 33.24
N LEU A 203 -6.18 -20.24 34.08
CA LEU A 203 -5.85 -20.57 35.48
C LEU A 203 -7.00 -20.21 36.42
#